data_AF-A0A0F4PV23-F1
#
_entry.id   AF-A0A0F4PV23-F1
#
_cell.length_a   1.000
_cell.length_b   1.000
_cell.length_c   1.000
_cell.angle_alpha   90.00
_cell.angle_beta   90.00
_cell.angle_gamma   90.00
#
_symmetry.space_group_name_H-M   'P 1'
#
loop_
_entity.id
_entity.type
_entity.pdbx_description
1 polymer ?
#
loop_
_entity_poly.entity_id
_entity_poly.type
_entity_poly.pdbx_seq_one_letter_code
_entity_poly.pdbx_strand_id
1 'polypeptide(L)'
;MQYKKTYYAIKALAVLSFAAIAFTYWGAGLALLLLLSPYAILYFLANSHSYRNTKLTVMRATPAIFSFFIMLGLVFGIQSDPQSGIGVMLGLTAQLASISLAELIILFFLRTPEYAP
;
A
#
# COMPACT_ATOMS: atom_id res chain seq x y z
N MET A 1 -4.20 -0.98 -23.57
CA MET A 1 -3.00 -0.13 -23.40
C MET A 1 -3.05 0.80 -22.18
N GLN A 2 -4.21 1.31 -21.75
CA GLN A 2 -4.32 2.20 -20.57
C GLN A 2 -3.96 1.53 -19.22
N TYR A 3 -4.35 0.26 -19.00
CA TYR A 3 -4.12 -0.44 -17.73
C TYR A 3 -2.63 -0.60 -17.34
N LYS A 4 -1.73 -0.66 -18.33
CA LYS A 4 -0.28 -0.71 -18.09
C LYS A 4 0.21 0.57 -17.39
N LYS A 5 -0.36 1.73 -17.74
CA LYS A 5 -0.01 3.02 -17.11
C LYS A 5 -0.39 3.01 -15.63
N THR A 6 -1.60 2.58 -15.30
CA THR A 6 -2.06 2.48 -13.91
C THR A 6 -1.23 1.49 -13.11
N TYR A 7 -0.93 0.32 -13.68
CA TYR A 7 -0.05 -0.69 -13.07
C TYR A 7 1.32 -0.10 -12.68
N TYR A 8 2.01 0.58 -13.61
CA TYR A 8 3.31 1.19 -13.32
C TYR A 8 3.20 2.34 -12.32
N ALA A 9 2.13 3.13 -12.38
CA ALA A 9 1.89 4.22 -11.42
C ALA A 9 1.76 3.69 -9.99
N ILE A 10 0.98 2.63 -9.76
CA ILE A 10 0.83 2.04 -8.43
C ILE A 10 2.16 1.47 -7.92
N LYS A 11 2.93 0.79 -8.78
CA LYS A 11 4.27 0.32 -8.41
C LYS A 11 5.21 1.48 -8.07
N ALA A 12 5.20 2.55 -8.84
CA ALA A 12 6.01 3.73 -8.57
C ALA A 12 5.61 4.36 -7.23
N LEU A 13 4.31 4.51 -6.94
CA LEU A 13 3.84 5.02 -5.65
C LEU A 13 4.33 4.14 -4.49
N ALA A 14 4.24 2.82 -4.62
CA ALA A 14 4.72 1.89 -3.60
C ALA A 14 6.23 2.05 -3.37
N VAL A 15 7.04 2.11 -4.43
CA VAL A 15 8.50 2.27 -4.33
C VAL A 15 8.88 3.63 -3.73
N LEU A 16 8.22 4.71 -4.15
CA LEU A 16 8.45 6.05 -3.60
C LEU A 16 8.09 6.11 -2.11
N SER A 17 6.97 5.52 -1.72
CA SER A 17 6.54 5.46 -0.32
C SER A 17 7.50 4.63 0.52
N PHE A 18 7.93 3.49 -0.01
CA PHE A 18 8.94 2.65 0.61
C PHE A 18 10.24 3.41 0.85
N ALA A 19 10.76 4.09 -0.18
CA ALA A 19 12.00 4.86 -0.08
C ALA A 19 11.89 6.02 0.91
N ALA A 20 10.76 6.75 0.91
CA ALA A 20 10.53 7.86 1.82
C ALA A 20 10.52 7.41 3.30
N ILE A 21 9.84 6.29 3.60
CA ILE A 21 9.82 5.72 4.94
C ILE A 21 11.18 5.16 5.33
N ALA A 22 11.87 4.46 4.43
CA ALA A 22 13.21 3.94 4.69
C ALA A 22 14.21 5.05 5.02
N PHE A 23 14.12 6.18 4.33
CA PHE A 23 14.95 7.35 4.59
C PHE A 23 14.59 8.02 5.92
N THR A 24 13.30 8.26 6.17
CA THR A 24 12.83 9.00 7.36
C THR A 24 13.05 8.23 8.66
N TYR A 25 12.82 6.91 8.64
CA TYR A 25 12.93 6.05 9.81
C TYR A 25 14.22 5.20 9.79
N TRP A 26 15.25 5.67 9.09
CA TRP A 26 16.54 5.00 9.03
C TRP A 26 17.10 4.80 10.44
N GLY A 27 17.49 3.56 10.78
CA GLY A 27 18.00 3.21 12.11
C GLY A 27 16.94 2.76 13.12
N ALA A 28 15.65 2.73 12.76
CA ALA A 28 14.58 2.22 13.65
C ALA A 28 14.52 0.68 13.78
N GLY A 29 15.51 -0.05 13.23
CA GLY A 29 15.65 -1.50 13.39
C GLY A 29 14.44 -2.29 12.91
N LEU A 30 13.92 -3.20 13.75
CA LEU A 30 12.76 -4.05 13.41
C LEU A 30 11.48 -3.24 13.17
N ALA A 31 11.30 -2.10 13.83
CA ALA A 31 10.12 -1.26 13.62
C ALA A 31 10.07 -0.72 12.19
N LEU A 32 11.24 -0.45 11.58
CA LEU A 32 11.33 -0.03 10.19
C LEU A 32 10.80 -1.11 9.23
N LEU A 33 11.16 -2.38 9.46
CA LEU A 33 10.67 -3.48 8.61
C LEU A 33 9.15 -3.57 8.64
N LEU A 34 8.56 -3.40 9.82
CA LEU A 34 7.12 -3.41 9.99
C LEU A 34 6.46 -2.22 9.26
N LEU A 35 7.04 -1.02 9.39
CA LEU A 35 6.62 0.20 8.69
C LEU A 35 6.71 0.08 7.16
N LEU A 36 7.71 -0.64 6.64
CA LEU A 36 7.90 -0.86 5.20
C LEU A 36 6.95 -1.90 4.60
N SER A 37 6.39 -2.78 5.44
CA SER A 37 5.59 -3.93 5.01
C SER A 37 4.39 -3.58 4.11
N PRO A 38 3.59 -2.52 4.35
CA PRO A 38 2.43 -2.24 3.51
C PRO A 38 2.84 -1.90 2.08
N TYR A 39 3.95 -1.18 1.91
CA TYR A 39 4.43 -0.75 0.59
C TYR A 39 5.06 -1.91 -0.18
N ALA A 40 5.77 -2.80 0.51
CA ALA A 40 6.25 -4.05 -0.08
C ALA A 40 5.08 -4.93 -0.55
N ILE A 41 4.06 -5.10 0.29
CA ILE A 41 2.86 -5.87 -0.05
C ILE A 41 2.15 -5.26 -1.27
N LEU A 42 1.95 -3.94 -1.30
CA LEU A 42 1.37 -3.24 -2.46
C LEU A 42 2.17 -3.49 -3.75
N TYR A 43 3.50 -3.45 -3.67
CA TYR A 43 4.37 -3.70 -4.82
C TYR A 43 4.22 -5.14 -5.36
N PHE A 44 4.18 -6.14 -4.48
CA PHE A 44 4.03 -7.54 -4.87
C PHE A 44 2.62 -7.88 -5.36
N LEU A 45 1.58 -7.29 -4.76
CA LEU A 45 0.19 -7.44 -5.20
C LEU A 45 -0.09 -6.72 -6.53
N ALA A 46 0.72 -5.74 -6.90
CA ALA A 46 0.61 -5.07 -8.19
C ALA A 46 1.10 -5.99 -9.33
N ASN A 47 0.17 -6.69 -9.98
CA ASN A 47 0.42 -7.50 -11.17
C ASN A 47 -0.34 -6.96 -12.39
N SER A 48 0.27 -6.97 -13.58
CA SER A 48 -0.34 -6.42 -14.80
C SER A 48 -1.66 -7.09 -15.19
N HIS A 49 -1.85 -8.37 -14.84
CA HIS A 49 -3.10 -9.09 -15.09
C HIS A 49 -4.26 -8.55 -14.22
N SER A 50 -3.94 -8.13 -12.99
CA SER A 50 -4.91 -7.60 -12.02
C SER A 50 -5.50 -6.24 -12.41
N TYR A 51 -4.86 -5.49 -13.31
CA TYR A 51 -5.33 -4.17 -13.76
C TYR A 51 -6.10 -4.21 -15.09
N ARG A 52 -6.31 -5.39 -15.67
CA ARG A 52 -6.99 -5.51 -16.97
C ARG A 52 -8.48 -5.19 -16.89
N ASN A 53 -9.09 -5.40 -15.73
CA ASN A 53 -10.48 -5.08 -15.44
C ASN A 53 -10.57 -3.79 -14.62
N THR A 54 -11.45 -2.88 -15.02
CA THR A 54 -11.68 -1.60 -14.36
C THR A 54 -12.10 -1.76 -12.90
N LYS A 55 -12.96 -2.75 -12.58
CA LYS A 55 -13.40 -3.00 -11.19
C LYS A 55 -12.24 -3.41 -10.29
N LEU A 56 -11.42 -4.35 -10.76
CA LEU A 56 -10.21 -4.80 -10.06
C LEU A 56 -9.18 -3.67 -9.91
N THR A 57 -9.03 -2.85 -10.96
CA THR A 57 -8.15 -1.68 -10.95
C THR A 57 -8.53 -0.70 -9.87
N VAL A 58 -9.81 -0.32 -9.79
CA VAL A 58 -10.32 0.61 -8.78
C VAL A 58 -10.10 0.02 -7.39
N MET A 59 -10.47 -1.25 -7.17
CA MET A 59 -10.30 -1.90 -5.87
C MET A 59 -8.86 -1.96 -5.38
N ARG A 60 -7.88 -2.15 -6.28
CA ARG A 60 -6.45 -2.18 -5.92
C ARG A 60 -5.82 -0.79 -5.84
N ALA A 61 -6.30 0.18 -6.61
CA ALA A 61 -5.79 1.55 -6.58
C ALA A 61 -6.18 2.27 -5.29
N THR A 62 -7.39 2.05 -4.77
CA THR A 62 -7.88 2.67 -3.54
C THR A 62 -6.95 2.48 -2.33
N PRO A 63 -6.59 1.24 -1.91
CA PRO A 63 -5.70 1.04 -0.77
C PRO A 63 -4.28 1.59 -1.02
N ALA A 64 -3.80 1.60 -2.26
CA ALA A 64 -2.50 2.16 -2.61
C ALA A 64 -2.47 3.69 -2.45
N ILE A 65 -3.50 4.39 -2.96
CA ILE A 65 -3.64 5.84 -2.82
C ILE A 65 -3.84 6.21 -1.35
N PHE A 66 -4.69 5.47 -0.63
CA PHE A 66 -4.89 5.66 0.81
C PHE A 66 -3.58 5.49 1.60
N SER A 67 -2.82 4.43 1.30
CA SER A 67 -1.53 4.18 1.95
C SER A 67 -0.50 5.26 1.65
N PHE A 68 -0.52 5.85 0.45
CA PHE A 68 0.33 6.98 0.11
C PHE A 68 0.03 8.22 0.96
N PHE A 69 -1.24 8.55 1.19
CA PHE A 69 -1.59 9.68 2.08
C PHE A 69 -1.18 9.42 3.53
N ILE A 70 -1.33 8.20 4.03
CA ILE A 70 -0.81 7.84 5.35
C ILE A 70 0.71 8.01 5.39
N MET A 71 1.43 7.56 4.36
CA MET A 71 2.89 7.76 4.25
C MET A 71 3.26 9.24 4.37
N LEU A 72 2.55 10.15 3.68
CA LEU A 72 2.80 11.59 3.80
C LEU A 72 2.60 12.07 5.25
N GLY A 73 1.56 11.58 5.93
CA GLY A 73 1.33 11.87 7.35
C GLY A 73 2.45 11.35 8.26
N LEU A 74 2.96 10.15 7.99
CA LEU A 74 4.07 9.56 8.74
C LEU A 74 5.37 10.35 8.54
N VAL A 75 5.68 10.74 7.29
CA VAL A 75 6.92 11.42 6.94
C VAL A 75 6.93 12.89 7.37
N PHE A 76 5.81 13.60 7.22
CA PHE A 76 5.76 15.05 7.44
C PHE A 76 4.96 15.50 8.67
N GLY A 77 4.07 14.65 9.20
CA GLY A 77 3.11 15.02 10.23
C GLY A 77 3.49 14.60 11.65
N ILE A 78 4.52 13.76 11.82
CA ILE A 78 4.87 13.21 13.13
C ILE A 78 5.95 14.06 13.81
N GLN A 79 5.58 14.71 14.90
CA GLN A 79 6.51 15.34 15.85
C GLN A 79 7.02 14.30 16.85
N SER A 80 8.22 14.52 17.39
CA SER A 80 8.90 13.62 18.32
C SER A 80 8.28 13.68 19.72
N ASP A 81 7.02 13.29 19.84
CA ASP A 81 6.30 13.19 21.11
C ASP A 81 6.01 11.72 21.48
N PRO A 82 5.86 11.37 22.77
CA PRO A 82 5.58 9.99 23.20
C PRO A 82 4.28 9.38 22.63
N GLN A 83 3.31 10.22 22.23
CA GLN A 83 2.08 9.77 21.56
C GLN A 83 2.27 9.43 20.08
N SER A 84 3.40 9.80 19.47
CA SER A 84 3.68 9.55 18.05
C SER A 84 3.65 8.05 17.70
N GLY A 85 4.10 7.19 18.61
CA GLY A 85 4.09 5.74 18.42
C GLY A 85 2.69 5.16 18.22
N ILE A 86 1.67 5.70 18.90
CA ILE A 86 0.27 5.27 18.72
C ILE A 86 -0.22 5.65 17.33
N GLY A 87 0.08 6.88 16.89
CA GLY A 87 -0.27 7.36 15.56
C GLY A 87 0.38 6.52 14.45
N VAL A 88 1.67 6.18 14.62
CA VAL A 88 2.40 5.29 13.69
C VAL A 88 1.71 3.93 13.58
N MET A 89 1.43 3.29 14.72
CA MET A 89 0.81 1.97 14.75
C MET A 89 -0.62 1.96 14.19
N LEU A 90 -1.40 3.01 14.46
CA LEU A 90 -2.73 3.18 13.87
C LEU A 90 -2.63 3.36 12.35
N GLY A 91 -1.69 4.18 11.86
CA GLY A 91 -1.44 4.36 10.44
C GLY A 91 -1.08 3.05 9.74
N LEU A 92 -0.13 2.30 10.30
CA LEU A 92 0.26 0.99 9.80
C LEU A 92 -0.93 0.01 9.76
N THR A 93 -1.68 -0.08 10.87
CA THR A 93 -2.83 -0.98 10.98
C THR A 93 -3.90 -0.63 9.94
N ALA A 94 -4.18 0.67 9.76
CA ALA A 94 -5.14 1.15 8.76
C ALA A 94 -4.69 0.80 7.33
N GLN A 95 -3.40 0.93 7.01
CA GLN A 95 -2.85 0.54 5.71
C GLN A 95 -3.05 -0.96 5.45
N LEU A 96 -2.61 -1.81 6.38
CA LEU A 96 -2.72 -3.27 6.25
C LEU A 96 -4.18 -3.73 6.21
N ALA A 97 -5.05 -3.15 7.03
CA ALA A 97 -6.49 -3.45 7.01
C ALA A 97 -7.13 -3.06 5.67
N SER A 98 -6.79 -1.89 5.14
CA SER A 98 -7.29 -1.41 3.84
C SER A 98 -6.87 -2.34 2.69
N ILE A 99 -5.59 -2.72 2.65
CA ILE A 99 -5.05 -3.67 1.66
C ILE A 99 -5.75 -5.03 1.79
N SER A 100 -5.85 -5.55 3.01
CA SER A 100 -6.44 -6.87 3.27
C SER A 100 -7.93 -6.91 2.90
N LEU A 101 -8.68 -5.86 3.23
CA LEU A 101 -10.09 -5.74 2.87
C LEU A 101 -10.28 -5.69 1.36
N ALA A 102 -9.45 -4.93 0.65
CA ALA A 102 -9.51 -4.86 -0.81
C ALA A 102 -9.25 -6.24 -1.44
N GLU A 103 -8.21 -6.96 -0.97
CA GLU A 103 -7.91 -8.31 -1.46
C GLU A 103 -9.01 -9.31 -1.10
N LEU A 104 -9.60 -9.24 0.08
CA LEU A 104 -10.73 -10.09 0.48
C LEU A 104 -11.92 -9.86 -0.45
N ILE A 105 -12.30 -8.61 -0.71
CA ILE A 105 -13.41 -8.29 -1.61
C ILE A 105 -13.12 -8.81 -3.02
N ILE A 106 -11.87 -8.65 -3.49
CA ILE A 106 -11.46 -9.16 -4.79
C ILE A 106 -11.60 -10.68 -4.85
N LEU A 107 -11.07 -11.39 -3.85
CA LEU A 107 -11.05 -12.85 -3.80
C LEU A 107 -12.45 -13.45 -3.77
N PHE A 108 -13.36 -12.89 -2.97
CA PHE A 108 -14.69 -13.48 -2.75
C PHE A 108 -15.78 -12.96 -3.70
N PHE A 109 -15.66 -11.73 -4.23
CA PHE A 109 -16.74 -11.11 -4.98
C PHE A 109 -16.38 -10.72 -6.42
N LEU A 110 -15.09 -10.56 -6.75
CA LEU A 110 -14.67 -10.06 -8.07
C LEU A 110 -13.79 -11.04 -8.84
N ARG A 111 -13.39 -12.16 -8.22
CA ARG A 111 -12.57 -13.19 -8.86
C ARG A 111 -13.44 -14.02 -9.81
N THR A 112 -13.34 -13.75 -11.10
CA THR A 112 -13.90 -14.61 -12.15
C THR A 112 -12.92 -15.74 -12.50
N PRO A 113 -13.40 -16.94 -12.87
CA PRO A 113 -12.56 -18.12 -13.12
C PRO A 113 -11.54 -17.97 -14.27
N GLU A 114 -11.69 -16.95 -15.13
CA GLU A 114 -10.77 -16.65 -16.24
C GLU A 114 -9.40 -16.07 -15.81
N TYR A 115 -9.20 -15.83 -14.50
CA TYR A 115 -8.01 -15.17 -13.95
C TYR A 115 -7.30 -16.02 -12.87
N ALA A 116 -7.40 -17.35 -12.95
CA ALA A 116 -6.54 -18.26 -12.19
C ALA A 116 -5.11 -18.26 -12.78
N PRO A 117 -4.05 -18.34 -11.94
CA PRO A 117 -2.67 -18.39 -12.39
C PRO A 117 -2.35 -19.65 -13.21
#